data_AF-A0A4Q3XZT1-F1
#
_entry.id   AF-A0A4Q3XZT1-F1
#
_cell.length_a   1.000
_cell.length_b   1.000
_cell.length_c   1.000
_cell.angle_alpha   90.00
_cell.angle_beta   90.00
_cell.angle_gamma   90.00
#
_symmetry.space_group_name_H-M   'P 1'
#
loop_
_entity.id
_entity.type
_entity.pdbx_description
1 polymer ?
#
loop_
_entity_poly.entity_id
_entity_poly.type
_entity_poly.pdbx_seq_one_letter_code
_entity_poly.pdbx_strand_id
1 'polypeptide(L)'
;MTYAPLVAIALIAAIGFALHRTEAFQRLVETSLAEEPRARAFPTMLKMFWDFFPFGTGFGSFDPVFRMYEPFELLKHGYLNHAHNDLLELGITGGLLGLIIAAIFCFSLARRMLRVVTARRTSRDAGFKLLAVTMIVFVLVSSLVDYPLRTPLISFLFMIACGWLYSADNKAAASAGGTGPGEKHALR
;
A
#
# COMPACT_ATOMS: atom_id res chain seq x y z
N MET A 1 12.47 22.69 12.64
CA MET A 1 11.21 21.92 12.68
C MET A 1 10.95 21.09 11.41
N THR A 2 11.90 20.93 10.49
CA THR A 2 11.69 20.31 9.16
C THR A 2 11.59 18.77 9.19
N TYR A 3 12.12 18.11 10.22
CA TYR A 3 12.14 16.65 10.32
C TYR A 3 11.08 16.07 11.27
N ALA A 4 10.34 16.92 11.99
CA ALA A 4 9.29 16.49 12.91
C ALA A 4 8.24 15.55 12.26
N PRO A 5 7.71 15.82 11.04
CA PRO A 5 6.77 14.88 10.41
C PRO A 5 7.45 13.59 9.95
N LEU A 6 8.70 13.64 9.50
CA LEU A 6 9.47 12.45 9.11
C LEU A 6 9.73 11.54 10.31
N VAL A 7 10.09 12.12 11.46
CA VAL A 7 10.30 11.41 12.72
C VAL A 7 8.99 10.81 13.23
N ALA A 8 7.87 11.54 13.14
CA ALA A 8 6.56 11.02 13.52
C ALA A 8 6.12 9.84 12.63
N ILE A 9 6.32 9.93 11.31
CA ILE A 9 6.05 8.82 10.37
C ILE A 9 6.91 7.61 10.71
N ALA A 10 8.22 7.82 10.92
CA ALA A 10 9.14 6.75 11.29
C ALA A 10 8.75 6.08 12.62
N LEU A 11 8.33 6.88 13.62
CA LEU A 11 7.86 6.38 14.91
C LEU A 11 6.57 5.58 14.79
N ILE A 12 5.57 6.06 14.03
CA ILE A 12 4.31 5.33 13.83
C ILE A 12 4.57 4.01 13.09
N ALA A 13 5.41 4.02 12.06
CA ALA A 13 5.83 2.82 11.35
C ALA A 13 6.58 1.84 12.28
N ALA A 14 7.50 2.34 13.11
CA ALA A 14 8.26 1.54 14.06
C ALA A 14 7.38 0.94 15.16
N ILE A 15 6.42 1.70 15.70
CA ILE A 15 5.45 1.23 16.70
C ILE A 15 4.54 0.17 16.08
N GLY A 16 3.98 0.43 14.90
CA GLY A 16 3.16 -0.56 14.19
C GLY A 16 3.93 -1.86 13.92
N PHE A 17 5.18 -1.75 13.50
CA PHE A 17 6.07 -2.90 13.33
C PHE A 17 6.32 -3.63 14.66
N ALA A 18 6.59 -2.91 15.74
CA ALA A 18 6.84 -3.49 17.07
C ALA A 18 5.59 -4.20 17.63
N LEU A 19 4.40 -3.65 17.43
CA LEU A 19 3.13 -4.26 17.85
C LEU A 19 2.79 -5.51 17.02
N HIS A 20 3.19 -5.55 15.74
CA HIS A 20 3.04 -6.74 14.90
C HIS A 20 4.01 -7.86 15.29
N ARG A 21 5.18 -7.50 15.84
CA ARG A 21 6.18 -8.46 16.28
C ARG A 21 5.73 -9.28 17.49
N THR A 22 4.92 -8.74 18.41
CA THR A 22 4.56 -9.45 19.65
C THR A 22 3.72 -10.72 19.42
N GLU A 23 2.76 -10.68 18.50
CA GLU A 23 1.96 -11.87 18.16
C GLU A 23 2.75 -12.89 17.32
N ALA A 24 3.59 -12.40 16.39
CA ALA A 24 4.44 -13.26 15.57
C ALA A 24 5.53 -13.96 16.39
N PHE A 25 6.11 -13.28 17.39
CA PHE A 25 7.15 -13.86 18.26
C PHE A 25 6.58 -14.95 19.18
N GLN A 26 5.38 -14.75 19.75
CA GLN A 26 4.72 -15.80 20.54
C GLN A 26 4.46 -17.06 19.71
N ARG A 27 4.02 -16.91 18.46
CA ARG A 27 3.82 -18.05 17.55
C ARG A 27 5.12 -18.70 17.08
N LEU A 28 6.20 -17.94 16.87
CA LEU A 28 7.53 -18.47 16.50
C LEU A 28 8.18 -19.28 17.64
N VAL A 29 7.90 -18.92 18.89
CA VAL A 29 8.40 -19.63 20.08
C VAL A 29 7.62 -20.94 20.29
N GLU A 30 6.34 -20.97 19.92
CA GLU A 30 5.48 -22.16 20.03
C GLU A 30 5.51 -23.08 18.80
N THR A 31 5.81 -22.55 17.60
CA THR A 31 5.81 -23.29 16.32
C THR A 31 7.16 -23.17 15.63
N SER A 32 7.78 -24.30 15.29
CA SER A 32 9.03 -24.30 14.52
C SER A 32 8.84 -23.62 13.16
N LEU A 33 9.82 -22.84 12.69
CA LEU A 33 9.75 -22.13 11.39
C LEU A 33 9.45 -23.06 10.19
N ALA A 34 9.79 -24.35 10.31
CA ALA A 34 9.51 -25.38 9.31
C ALA A 34 8.03 -25.79 9.26
N GLU A 35 7.28 -25.60 10.35
CA GLU A 35 5.86 -25.91 10.43
C GLU A 35 4.97 -24.73 10.04
N GLU A 36 5.53 -23.52 9.90
CA GLU A 36 4.78 -22.35 9.48
C GLU A 36 4.23 -22.55 8.04
N PRO A 37 2.91 -22.48 7.82
CA PRO A 37 2.30 -22.72 6.50
C PRO A 37 2.88 -21.84 5.38
N ARG A 38 3.31 -20.62 5.72
CA ARG A 38 3.90 -19.65 4.80
C ARG A 38 5.27 -20.10 4.28
N ALA A 39 6.12 -20.60 5.17
CA ALA A 39 7.47 -21.08 4.84
C ALA A 39 7.42 -22.31 3.92
N ARG A 40 6.43 -23.20 4.14
CA ARG A 40 6.22 -24.39 3.29
C ARG A 40 5.62 -24.07 1.93
N ALA A 41 4.78 -23.04 1.82
CA ALA A 41 4.18 -22.64 0.54
C ALA A 41 5.15 -21.84 -0.36
N PHE A 42 6.20 -21.24 0.20
CA PHE A 42 7.10 -20.34 -0.53
C PHE A 42 7.83 -21.01 -1.71
N PRO A 43 8.43 -22.21 -1.60
CA PRO A 43 9.05 -22.90 -2.74
C PRO A 43 8.06 -23.18 -3.87
N THR A 44 6.82 -23.56 -3.54
CA THR A 44 5.74 -23.81 -4.49
C THR A 44 5.37 -22.53 -5.24
N MET A 45 5.19 -21.42 -4.51
CA MET A 45 4.89 -20.11 -5.11
C MET A 45 6.04 -19.61 -6.00
N LEU A 46 7.29 -19.85 -5.61
CA LEU A 46 8.45 -19.49 -6.43
C LEU A 46 8.51 -20.30 -7.73
N LYS A 47 8.19 -21.59 -7.66
CA LYS A 47 8.09 -22.44 -8.87
C LYS A 47 6.97 -21.95 -9.80
N MET A 48 5.78 -21.69 -9.26
CA MET A 48 4.67 -21.11 -10.03
C MET A 48 5.06 -19.79 -10.70
N PHE A 49 5.77 -18.92 -10.00
CA PHE A 49 6.26 -17.67 -10.59
C PHE A 49 7.09 -17.94 -11.84
N TRP A 50 8.06 -18.84 -11.78
CA TRP A 50 8.93 -19.15 -12.93
C TRP A 50 8.21 -19.87 -14.07
N ASP A 51 7.23 -20.73 -13.77
CA ASP A 51 6.48 -21.46 -14.79
C ASP A 51 5.57 -20.55 -15.64
N PHE A 52 5.09 -19.44 -15.06
CA PHE A 52 4.20 -18.49 -15.75
C PHE A 52 4.85 -17.17 -16.12
N PHE A 53 6.09 -16.91 -15.71
CA PHE A 53 6.84 -15.74 -16.15
C PHE A 53 7.15 -15.86 -17.66
N PRO A 54 7.02 -14.79 -18.48
CA PRO A 54 6.78 -13.40 -18.11
C PRO A 54 5.31 -12.96 -18.16
N PHE A 55 4.37 -13.81 -18.56
CA PHE A 55 2.99 -13.38 -18.83
C PHE A 55 2.08 -13.40 -17.59
N GLY A 56 2.37 -14.28 -16.64
CA GLY A 56 1.52 -14.54 -15.49
C GLY A 56 0.34 -15.47 -15.80
N THR A 57 -0.42 -15.80 -14.77
CA THR A 57 -1.57 -16.72 -14.83
C THR A 57 -2.91 -16.00 -15.07
N GLY A 58 -2.97 -14.68 -14.87
CA GLY A 58 -4.20 -13.88 -14.87
C GLY A 58 -4.63 -13.41 -13.48
N PHE A 59 -5.31 -12.25 -13.38
CA PHE A 59 -5.83 -11.79 -12.09
C PHE A 59 -7.01 -12.67 -11.63
N GLY A 60 -6.96 -13.13 -10.38
CA GLY A 60 -7.98 -14.01 -9.81
C GLY A 60 -7.75 -15.51 -10.05
N SER A 61 -6.71 -15.90 -10.79
CA SER A 61 -6.38 -17.31 -11.04
C SER A 61 -5.43 -17.92 -10.00
N PHE A 62 -5.06 -17.19 -8.94
CA PHE A 62 -4.09 -17.68 -7.97
C PHE A 62 -4.55 -18.98 -7.29
N ASP A 63 -5.75 -19.01 -6.68
CA ASP A 63 -6.29 -20.20 -6.01
C ASP A 63 -6.37 -21.43 -6.93
N PRO A 64 -6.99 -21.38 -8.13
CA PRO A 64 -7.09 -22.57 -8.97
C PRO A 64 -5.72 -23.06 -9.48
N VAL A 65 -4.76 -22.17 -9.73
CA VAL A 65 -3.41 -22.58 -10.16
C VAL A 65 -2.61 -23.12 -8.97
N PHE A 66 -2.70 -22.51 -7.79
CA PHE A 66 -2.00 -22.99 -6.60
C PHE A 66 -2.40 -24.42 -6.25
N ARG A 67 -3.69 -24.77 -6.39
CA ARG A 67 -4.19 -26.14 -6.19
C ARG A 67 -3.57 -27.19 -7.14
N MET A 68 -3.14 -26.79 -8.34
CA MET A 68 -2.43 -27.71 -9.25
C MET A 68 -1.01 -28.03 -8.78
N TYR A 69 -0.43 -27.13 -7.97
CA TYR A 69 0.93 -27.23 -7.46
C TYR A 69 0.99 -27.69 -6.00
N GLU A 70 -0.16 -27.83 -5.33
CA GLU A 70 -0.25 -28.17 -3.92
C GLU A 70 0.32 -29.58 -3.65
N PRO A 71 1.42 -29.69 -2.87
CA PRO A 71 1.99 -30.99 -2.51
C PRO A 71 1.00 -31.82 -1.69
N PHE A 72 1.01 -33.14 -1.84
CA PHE A 72 0.15 -34.07 -1.07
C PHE A 72 0.26 -33.92 0.45
N GLU A 73 1.39 -33.41 0.96
CA GLU A 73 1.62 -33.15 2.39
C GLU A 73 0.99 -31.84 2.91
N LEU A 74 0.57 -30.96 2.00
CA LEU A 74 -0.11 -29.69 2.28
C LEU A 74 -1.65 -29.79 2.14
N LEU A 75 -2.17 -30.94 1.68
CA LEU A 75 -3.60 -31.32 1.72
C LEU A 75 -4.10 -31.44 3.17
N LYS A 76 -4.16 -30.30 3.87
CA LYS A 76 -4.99 -30.11 5.06
C LYS A 76 -6.30 -29.46 4.62
N HIS A 77 -7.33 -29.58 5.44
CA HIS A 77 -8.65 -29.00 5.20
C HIS A 77 -8.67 -27.44 5.16
N GLY A 78 -7.51 -26.78 5.15
CA GLY A 78 -7.35 -25.33 5.18
C GLY A 78 -6.94 -24.78 3.81
N TYR A 79 -7.77 -23.90 3.26
CA TYR A 79 -7.60 -23.28 1.96
C TYR A 79 -6.52 -22.18 1.98
N LEU A 80 -5.56 -22.22 1.05
CA LEU A 80 -4.64 -21.11 0.77
C LEU A 80 -5.17 -20.27 -0.39
N ASN A 81 -6.02 -19.29 -0.07
CA ASN A 81 -6.67 -18.45 -1.09
C ASN A 81 -5.71 -17.46 -1.79
N HIS A 82 -4.60 -17.08 -1.14
CA HIS A 82 -3.67 -16.05 -1.62
C HIS A 82 -2.22 -16.35 -1.22
N ALA A 83 -1.28 -15.82 -2.02
CA ALA A 83 0.09 -15.72 -1.55
C ALA A 83 0.09 -14.73 -0.39
N HIS A 84 0.76 -15.08 0.72
CA HIS A 84 0.90 -14.17 1.84
C HIS A 84 1.91 -13.03 1.55
N ASN A 85 1.89 -12.49 0.32
CA ASN A 85 2.77 -11.45 -0.18
C ASN A 85 2.17 -10.85 -1.46
N ASP A 86 1.80 -9.57 -1.41
CA ASP A 86 1.17 -8.86 -2.56
C ASP A 86 2.08 -8.83 -3.80
N LEU A 87 3.41 -8.71 -3.63
CA LEU A 87 4.37 -8.66 -4.74
C LEU A 87 4.50 -10.01 -5.44
N LEU A 88 4.55 -11.10 -4.68
CA LEU A 88 4.71 -12.45 -5.23
C LEU A 88 3.45 -12.85 -6.01
N GLU A 89 2.26 -12.58 -5.46
CA GLU A 89 1.02 -12.85 -6.20
C GLU A 89 0.92 -11.97 -7.45
N LEU A 90 1.31 -10.70 -7.39
CA LEU A 90 1.34 -9.83 -8.56
C LEU A 90 2.29 -10.37 -9.65
N GLY A 91 3.44 -10.92 -9.26
CA GLY A 91 4.36 -11.57 -10.20
C GLY A 91 3.77 -12.83 -10.82
N ILE A 92 3.11 -13.68 -10.03
CA ILE A 92 2.49 -14.93 -10.50
C ILE A 92 1.27 -14.66 -11.40
N THR A 93 0.45 -13.66 -11.06
CA THR A 93 -0.82 -13.38 -11.76
C THR A 93 -0.65 -12.38 -12.89
N GLY A 94 0.07 -11.28 -12.66
CA GLY A 94 0.28 -10.20 -13.62
C GLY A 94 1.58 -10.29 -14.41
N GLY A 95 2.49 -11.20 -14.05
CA GLY A 95 3.76 -11.38 -14.75
C GLY A 95 4.65 -10.13 -14.76
N LEU A 96 5.50 -10.04 -15.77
CA LEU A 96 6.39 -8.90 -16.00
C LEU A 96 5.61 -7.60 -16.20
N LEU A 97 4.48 -7.64 -16.92
CA LEU A 97 3.67 -6.45 -17.18
C LEU A 97 3.08 -5.87 -15.88
N GLY A 98 2.53 -6.74 -15.02
CA GLY A 98 2.02 -6.36 -13.70
C GLY A 98 3.10 -5.73 -12.83
N LEU A 99 4.30 -6.34 -12.80
CA LEU A 99 5.45 -5.81 -12.08
C LEU A 99 5.92 -4.44 -12.59
N ILE A 100 5.94 -4.24 -13.91
CA ILE A 100 6.30 -2.93 -14.52
C ILE A 100 5.29 -1.86 -14.13
N ILE A 101 3.99 -2.14 -14.23
CA ILE A 101 2.93 -1.19 -13.88
C ILE A 101 3.03 -0.82 -12.39
N ALA A 102 3.21 -1.81 -11.50
CA ALA A 102 3.39 -1.54 -10.09
C ALA A 102 4.67 -0.74 -9.80
N ALA A 103 5.78 -1.02 -10.47
CA ALA A 103 7.01 -0.26 -10.33
C ALA A 103 6.83 1.22 -10.73
N ILE A 104 6.17 1.47 -11.87
CA ILE A 104 5.85 2.84 -12.34
C ILE A 104 4.95 3.55 -11.33
N PHE A 105 3.92 2.86 -10.83
CA PHE A 105 3.01 3.42 -9.83
C PHE A 105 3.74 3.77 -8.54
N CYS A 106 4.49 2.84 -7.95
CA CYS A 106 5.27 3.06 -6.73
C CYS A 106 6.29 4.19 -6.90
N PHE A 107 6.93 4.28 -8.06
CA PHE A 107 7.86 5.35 -8.37
C PHE A 107 7.19 6.72 -8.45
N SER A 108 6.01 6.80 -9.07
CA SER A 108 5.21 8.03 -9.11
C SER A 108 4.82 8.48 -7.70
N LEU A 109 4.45 7.52 -6.85
CA LEU A 109 4.05 7.73 -5.47
C LEU A 109 5.21 8.26 -4.63
N ALA A 110 6.35 7.59 -4.68
CA ALA A 110 7.57 8.00 -3.99
C ALA A 110 7.97 9.44 -4.36
N ARG A 111 7.97 9.78 -5.65
CA ARG A 111 8.26 11.15 -6.11
C ARG A 111 7.26 12.18 -5.60
N ARG A 112 5.98 11.83 -5.52
CA ARG A 112 4.95 12.74 -5.00
C ARG A 112 5.07 12.91 -3.49
N MET A 113 5.29 11.83 -2.75
CA MET A 113 5.50 11.84 -1.30
C MET A 113 6.71 12.68 -0.92
N LEU A 114 7.85 12.51 -1.62
CA LEU A 114 9.05 13.33 -1.40
C LEU A 114 8.77 14.82 -1.60
N ARG A 115 8.03 15.20 -2.65
CA ARG A 115 7.62 16.60 -2.88
C ARG A 115 6.73 17.13 -1.76
N VAL A 116 5.80 16.32 -1.25
CA VAL A 116 4.90 16.73 -0.15
C VAL A 116 5.67 16.93 1.14
N VAL A 117 6.54 15.98 1.50
CA VAL A 117 7.28 16.02 2.77
C VAL A 117 8.36 17.10 2.79
N THR A 118 8.94 17.44 1.64
CA THR A 118 9.95 18.51 1.53
C THR A 118 9.34 19.90 1.36
N ALA A 119 8.06 20.01 0.98
CA ALA A 119 7.38 21.29 0.84
C ALA A 119 7.13 21.92 2.22
N ARG A 120 7.64 23.15 2.42
CA ARG A 120 7.38 23.94 3.63
C ARG A 120 6.01 24.62 3.53
N ARG A 121 4.92 23.87 3.73
CA ARG A 121 3.55 24.40 3.74
C ARG A 121 2.83 24.06 5.04
N THR A 122 2.23 25.07 5.65
CA THR A 122 1.43 24.99 6.87
C THR A 122 -0.02 25.34 6.57
N SER A 123 -0.66 24.55 5.70
CA SER A 123 -2.10 24.64 5.41
C SER A 123 -2.82 23.37 5.84
N ARG A 124 -4.16 23.44 6.01
CA ARG A 124 -5.00 22.26 6.27
C ARG A 124 -4.80 21.18 5.17
N ASP A 125 -4.65 21.61 3.91
CA ASP A 125 -4.32 20.72 2.78
C ASP A 125 -2.99 19.99 2.96
N ALA A 126 -1.98 20.64 3.55
CA ALA A 126 -0.70 20.00 3.83
C ALA A 126 -0.84 18.90 4.90
N GLY A 127 -1.73 19.09 5.88
CA GLY A 127 -2.06 18.08 6.88
C GLY A 127 -2.65 16.80 6.28
N PHE A 128 -3.65 16.93 5.40
CA PHE A 128 -4.24 15.78 4.69
C PHE A 128 -3.24 15.06 3.79
N LYS A 129 -2.34 15.81 3.12
CA LYS A 129 -1.28 15.22 2.29
C LYS A 129 -0.25 14.46 3.11
N LEU A 130 0.13 14.95 4.29
CA LEU A 130 1.02 14.23 5.21
C LEU A 130 0.35 12.98 5.78
N LEU A 131 -0.93 13.06 6.15
CA LEU A 131 -1.71 11.90 6.58
C LEU A 131 -1.75 10.82 5.48
N ALA A 132 -2.00 11.23 4.23
CA ALA A 132 -1.98 10.33 3.09
C ALA A 132 -0.63 9.63 2.91
N VAL A 133 0.49 10.37 3.04
CA VAL A 133 1.84 9.77 3.01
C VAL A 133 1.97 8.68 4.07
N THR A 134 1.57 8.96 5.31
CA THR A 134 1.65 7.99 6.42
C THR A 134 0.84 6.73 6.14
N MET A 135 -0.41 6.89 5.70
CA MET A 135 -1.30 5.76 5.38
C MET A 135 -0.72 4.89 4.26
N ILE A 136 -0.22 5.51 3.20
CA ILE A 136 0.39 4.80 2.07
C ILE A 136 1.63 4.04 2.50
N VAL A 137 2.55 4.67 3.25
CA VAL A 137 3.76 3.99 3.74
C VAL A 137 3.40 2.79 4.60
N PHE A 138 2.43 2.96 5.50
CA PHE A 138 2.00 1.88 6.39
C PHE A 138 1.49 0.67 5.60
N VAL A 139 0.59 0.90 4.63
CA VAL A 139 0.05 -0.16 3.78
C VAL A 139 1.15 -0.83 2.96
N LEU A 140 2.04 -0.07 2.32
CA LEU A 140 3.13 -0.62 1.50
C LEU A 140 4.13 -1.44 2.32
N VAL A 141 4.44 -1.00 3.54
CA VAL A 141 5.31 -1.76 4.45
C VAL A 141 4.64 -3.05 4.89
N SER A 142 3.34 -3.02 5.19
CA SER A 142 2.58 -4.23 5.51
C SER A 142 2.48 -5.19 4.31
N SER A 143 2.36 -4.69 3.08
CA SER A 143 2.36 -5.50 1.85
C SER A 143 3.67 -6.25 1.54
N LEU A 144 4.77 -5.94 2.23
CA LEU A 144 6.03 -6.70 2.11
C LEU A 144 5.95 -8.06 2.82
N VAL A 145 5.12 -8.16 3.86
CA VAL A 145 5.04 -9.33 4.75
C VAL A 145 3.67 -10.02 4.65
N ASP A 146 2.65 -9.30 4.16
CA ASP A 146 1.28 -9.77 4.05
C ASP A 146 0.57 -9.18 2.81
N TYR A 147 -0.75 -9.32 2.71
CA TYR A 147 -1.58 -8.84 1.59
C TYR A 147 -2.71 -7.87 2.01
N PRO A 148 -2.41 -6.79 2.76
CA PRO A 148 -3.42 -5.89 3.30
C PRO A 148 -4.25 -5.22 2.21
N LEU A 149 -3.68 -4.98 1.02
CA LEU A 149 -4.36 -4.36 -0.12
C LEU A 149 -5.50 -5.21 -0.70
N ARG A 150 -5.65 -6.47 -0.29
CA ARG A 150 -6.78 -7.33 -0.69
C ARG A 150 -7.97 -7.23 0.25
N THR A 151 -7.79 -6.62 1.42
CA THR A 151 -8.91 -6.34 2.33
C THR A 151 -9.68 -5.13 1.79
N PRO A 152 -10.96 -5.24 1.39
CA PRO A 152 -11.66 -4.18 0.67
C PRO A 152 -11.63 -2.82 1.38
N LEU A 153 -11.73 -2.83 2.71
CA LEU A 153 -11.64 -1.62 3.53
C LEU A 153 -10.27 -0.94 3.42
N ILE A 154 -9.18 -1.72 3.46
CA ILE A 154 -7.82 -1.19 3.38
C ILE A 154 -7.53 -0.70 1.96
N SER A 155 -7.98 -1.41 0.92
CA SER A 155 -7.87 -0.95 -0.48
C SER A 155 -8.58 0.39 -0.67
N PHE A 156 -9.78 0.54 -0.09
CA PHE A 156 -10.54 1.78 -0.16
C PHE A 156 -9.84 2.94 0.56
N LEU A 157 -9.33 2.70 1.77
CA LEU A 157 -8.54 3.70 2.51
C LEU A 157 -7.25 4.08 1.78
N PHE A 158 -6.58 3.12 1.13
CA PHE A 158 -5.42 3.36 0.28
C PHE A 158 -5.78 4.24 -0.92
N MET A 159 -6.89 3.96 -1.60
CA MET A 159 -7.38 4.80 -2.71
C MET A 159 -7.67 6.24 -2.28
N ILE A 160 -8.31 6.45 -1.13
CA ILE A 160 -8.55 7.78 -0.57
C ILE A 160 -7.23 8.49 -0.28
N ALA A 161 -6.27 7.79 0.34
CA ALA A 161 -4.95 8.35 0.61
C ALA A 161 -4.24 8.76 -0.68
N CYS A 162 -4.29 7.94 -1.74
CA CYS A 162 -3.78 8.32 -3.06
C CYS A 162 -4.48 9.59 -3.58
N GLY A 163 -5.81 9.67 -3.47
CA GLY A 163 -6.58 10.86 -3.86
C GLY A 163 -6.13 12.13 -3.13
N TRP A 164 -5.97 12.07 -1.81
CA TRP A 164 -5.46 13.20 -1.02
C TRP A 164 -4.03 13.58 -1.39
N LEU A 165 -3.15 12.60 -1.63
CA LEU A 165 -1.76 12.86 -2.04
C LEU A 165 -1.70 13.62 -3.38
N TYR A 166 -2.59 13.28 -4.33
CA TYR A 166 -2.65 13.89 -5.66
C TYR A 166 -3.56 15.12 -5.77
N SER A 167 -4.37 15.41 -4.75
CA SER A 167 -5.24 16.59 -4.72
C SER A 167 -4.48 17.89 -5.04
N ALA A 168 -5.12 18.75 -5.84
CA ALA A 168 -4.61 20.09 -6.14
C ALA A 168 -4.56 20.91 -4.85
N ASP A 169 -3.58 21.82 -4.73
CA ASP A 169 -3.62 22.81 -3.66
C ASP A 169 -4.77 23.76 -3.95
N ASN A 170 -5.76 23.85 -3.06
CA ASN A 170 -6.87 24.78 -3.23
C ASN A 170 -6.36 26.22 -3.01
N LYS A 171 -5.81 26.82 -4.08
CA LYS A 171 -5.42 28.24 -4.11
C LYS A 171 -6.41 29.13 -4.87
N ALA A 172 -7.32 28.56 -5.66
CA ALA A 172 -8.12 29.33 -6.62
C ALA A 172 -9.49 29.83 -6.11
N ALA A 173 -10.08 29.21 -5.08
CA ALA A 173 -11.45 29.58 -4.65
C ALA A 173 -11.52 30.86 -3.79
N ALA A 174 -10.40 31.32 -3.23
CA ALA A 174 -10.37 32.49 -2.33
C ALA A 174 -10.06 33.81 -3.05
N SER A 175 -9.48 33.79 -4.27
CA SER A 175 -9.10 35.00 -5.01
C SER A 175 -10.14 35.47 -6.03
N ALA A 176 -11.24 34.74 -6.23
CA ALA A 176 -12.29 35.07 -7.21
C ALA A 176 -13.54 35.73 -6.59
N GLY A 177 -13.60 35.90 -5.26
CA GLY A 177 -14.78 36.42 -4.55
C GLY A 177 -14.74 37.90 -4.15
N GLY A 178 -13.78 38.69 -4.66
CA GLY A 178 -13.44 39.99 -4.07
C GLY A 178 -13.33 41.17 -5.02
N THR A 179 -14.14 41.28 -6.07
CA THR A 179 -14.34 42.55 -6.81
C THR A 179 -15.71 42.60 -7.49
N GLY A 180 -16.76 42.96 -6.74
CA GLY A 180 -18.02 43.42 -7.31
C GLY A 180 -18.01 44.95 -7.47
N PRO A 181 -18.19 45.52 -8.67
CA PRO A 181 -18.30 46.96 -8.87
C PRO A 181 -19.76 47.40 -8.71
N GLY A 182 -20.06 48.31 -7.78
CA GLY A 182 -21.37 48.97 -7.80
C GLY A 182 -21.84 49.59 -6.49
N GLU A 183 -21.26 50.72 -6.10
CA GLU A 183 -22.03 51.74 -5.37
C GLU A 183 -21.43 53.13 -5.63
N LYS A 184 -21.84 53.72 -6.75
CA LYS A 184 -21.80 55.17 -6.95
C LYS A 184 -23.21 55.61 -7.31
N HIS A 185 -24.04 55.85 -6.31
CA HIS A 185 -25.13 56.83 -6.38
C HIS A 185 -25.69 57.10 -4.98
N ALA A 186 -25.99 58.37 -4.71
CA ALA A 186 -26.40 59.00 -3.45
C ALA A 186 -25.19 59.34 -2.55
N LEU A 187 -24.81 60.61 -2.38
CA LEU A 187 -25.66 61.65 -1.81
C LEU A 187 -25.50 63.00 -2.53
N ARG A 188 -26.63 63.69 -2.61
CA ARG A 188 -26.74 65.15 -2.75
C ARG A 188 -26.05 65.87 -1.61
#